data_AF-A0A6M4GSM6-F1
#
_entry.id   AF-A0A6M4GSM6-F1
#
_cell.length_a   1.000
_cell.length_b   1.000
_cell.length_c   1.000
_cell.angle_alpha   90.00
_cell.angle_beta   90.00
_cell.angle_gamma   90.00
#
_symmetry.space_group_name_H-M   'P 1'
#
loop_
_entity.id
_entity.type
_entity.pdbx_description
1 polymer ?
#
loop_
_entity_poly.entity_id
_entity_poly.type
_entity_poly.pdbx_seq_one_letter_code
_entity_poly.pdbx_strand_id
1 'polypeptide(L)'
;MTLPGVFHFLAHTMNEQKPFQPLKPLPNLIFMSRWLQLPLYLGLIVAQGIYVWVFWQELFHLVMATFGNADSLTHVLDAVTVEGGQRAAKPNETVLMLVVLGLIDVVMISNLLIMVIVGGYETFVSRMGLQNHPDQPEWLSSVNASVLKVKLATAIIGISSIHLLKTFINAAHYPDRVIIAQVGIHLVFLFSALAIAASDRLMPHGPSPDKPAKH
;
A
#
# COMPACT_ATOMS: atom_id res chain seq x y z
N MET A 1 6.18 -83.39 21.34
CA MET A 1 5.15 -82.34 21.46
C MET A 1 5.73 -81.05 20.91
N THR A 2 5.23 -80.65 19.74
CA THR A 2 5.68 -79.54 18.90
C THR A 2 5.08 -78.22 19.39
N LEU A 3 5.90 -77.19 19.58
CA LEU A 3 5.46 -75.81 19.88
C LEU A 3 4.99 -75.11 18.59
N PRO A 4 3.70 -74.76 18.42
CA PRO A 4 3.21 -74.00 17.28
C PRO A 4 2.97 -72.55 17.74
N GLY A 5 3.99 -71.69 17.67
CA GLY A 5 3.85 -70.31 18.17
C GLY A 5 4.61 -69.23 17.42
N VAL A 6 5.63 -69.58 16.64
CA VAL A 6 6.54 -68.56 16.06
C VAL A 6 6.17 -68.19 14.62
N PHE A 7 5.45 -69.05 13.89
CA PHE A 7 5.09 -68.78 12.49
C PHE A 7 3.89 -67.85 12.27
N HIS A 8 3.14 -67.49 13.31
CA HIS A 8 2.03 -66.52 13.20
C HIS A 8 2.50 -65.06 13.31
N PHE A 9 3.74 -64.81 13.73
CA PHE A 9 4.23 -63.45 14.00
C PHE A 9 4.85 -62.75 12.78
N LEU A 10 5.23 -63.49 11.73
CA LEU A 10 5.92 -62.92 10.56
C LEU A 10 5.03 -62.64 9.34
N ALA A 11 3.72 -62.85 9.41
CA ALA A 11 2.82 -62.68 8.27
C ALA A 11 2.12 -61.31 8.19
N HIS A 12 2.32 -60.41 9.16
CA HIS A 12 1.49 -59.19 9.27
C HIS A 12 2.14 -57.87 8.84
N THR A 13 3.34 -57.91 8.24
CA THR A 13 4.00 -56.71 7.69
C THR A 13 4.02 -56.70 6.16
N MET A 14 3.00 -57.28 5.51
CA MET A 14 2.80 -57.06 4.07
C MET A 14 1.99 -55.77 3.85
N ASN A 15 2.73 -54.70 3.55
CA ASN A 15 2.37 -53.74 2.51
C ASN A 15 1.07 -52.93 2.72
N GLU A 16 1.06 -52.04 3.71
CA GLU A 16 0.18 -50.87 3.66
C GLU A 16 0.74 -49.86 2.64
N GLN A 17 0.46 -50.07 1.35
CA GLN A 17 0.57 -48.99 0.38
C GLN A 17 -0.55 -48.00 0.67
N LYS A 18 -0.21 -46.89 1.35
CA LYS A 18 -1.12 -45.75 1.49
C LYS A 18 -1.69 -45.41 0.10
N PRO A 19 -3.02 -45.39 -0.09
CA PRO A 19 -3.60 -45.06 -1.38
C PRO A 19 -3.13 -43.65 -1.80
N PHE A 20 -2.73 -43.51 -3.06
CA PHE A 20 -2.46 -42.21 -3.67
C PHE A 20 -3.75 -41.38 -3.61
N GLN A 21 -3.83 -40.44 -2.67
CA GLN A 21 -4.95 -39.50 -2.61
C GLN A 21 -4.85 -38.55 -3.80
N PRO A 22 -5.86 -38.49 -4.70
CA PRO A 22 -5.86 -37.51 -5.77
C PRO A 22 -5.84 -36.10 -5.17
N LEU A 23 -4.89 -35.28 -5.61
CA LEU A 23 -4.78 -33.89 -5.20
C LEU A 23 -6.12 -33.20 -5.52
N LYS A 24 -6.78 -32.65 -4.49
CA LYS A 24 -7.99 -31.83 -4.65
C LYS A 24 -7.68 -30.72 -5.68
N PRO A 25 -8.61 -30.27 -6.54
CA PRO A 25 -8.33 -29.22 -7.52
C PRO A 25 -8.13 -27.82 -6.91
N LEU A 26 -8.56 -27.63 -5.65
CA LEU A 26 -8.50 -26.36 -4.91
C LEU A 26 -7.08 -25.81 -4.66
N PRO A 27 -6.06 -26.59 -4.25
CA PRO A 27 -4.69 -26.11 -4.10
C PRO A 27 -4.08 -25.65 -5.42
N ASN A 28 -4.40 -26.28 -6.56
CA ASN A 28 -3.82 -25.90 -7.84
C ASN A 28 -4.29 -24.51 -8.32
N LEU A 29 -5.55 -24.16 -8.02
CA LEU A 29 -6.09 -22.81 -8.23
C LEU A 29 -5.43 -21.76 -7.31
N ILE A 30 -5.14 -22.12 -6.05
CA ILE A 30 -4.43 -21.25 -5.08
C ILE A 30 -2.96 -21.03 -5.51
N PHE A 31 -2.31 -22.03 -6.13
CA PHE A 31 -0.97 -21.87 -6.70
C PHE A 31 -0.98 -20.98 -7.96
N MET A 32 -1.98 -21.09 -8.83
CA MET A 32 -2.11 -20.22 -10.02
C MET A 32 -2.34 -18.74 -9.68
N SER A 33 -3.03 -18.41 -8.57
CA SER A 33 -3.29 -17.01 -8.21
C SER A 33 -2.02 -16.21 -7.93
N ARG A 34 -0.88 -16.86 -7.66
CA ARG A 34 0.43 -16.21 -7.47
C ARG A 34 1.04 -15.73 -8.77
N TRP A 35 0.88 -16.49 -9.86
CA TRP A 35 1.34 -16.09 -11.19
C TRP A 35 0.59 -14.86 -11.70
N LEU A 36 -0.67 -14.67 -11.29
CA LEU A 36 -1.44 -13.46 -11.61
C LEU A 36 -0.92 -12.21 -10.88
N GLN A 37 -0.32 -12.38 -9.70
CA GLN A 37 0.20 -11.27 -8.90
C GLN A 37 1.55 -10.75 -9.41
N LEU A 38 2.40 -11.62 -9.97
CA LEU A 38 3.70 -11.25 -10.52
C LEU A 38 3.66 -10.12 -11.58
N PRO A 39 2.83 -10.20 -12.65
CA PRO A 39 2.72 -9.12 -13.63
C PRO A 39 2.14 -7.84 -13.02
N LEU A 40 1.26 -7.94 -12.02
CA LEU A 40 0.70 -6.79 -11.32
C LEU A 40 1.79 -6.03 -10.54
N TYR A 41 2.64 -6.73 -9.78
CA TYR A 41 3.77 -6.10 -9.10
C TYR A 41 4.79 -5.50 -10.06
N LEU A 42 5.09 -6.19 -11.16
CA LEU A 42 5.95 -5.64 -12.21
C LEU A 42 5.35 -4.35 -12.78
N GLY A 43 4.05 -4.34 -13.07
CA GLY A 43 3.34 -3.15 -13.52
C GLY A 43 3.43 -2.00 -12.51
N LEU A 44 3.25 -2.27 -11.23
CA LEU A 44 3.37 -1.26 -10.16
C LEU A 44 4.81 -0.72 -10.02
N ILE A 45 5.83 -1.57 -10.18
CA ILE A 45 7.25 -1.14 -10.17
C ILE A 45 7.55 -0.24 -11.37
N VAL A 46 7.05 -0.61 -12.56
CA VAL A 46 7.20 0.22 -13.77
C VAL A 46 6.47 1.55 -13.59
N ALA A 47 5.24 1.54 -13.06
CA ALA A 47 4.51 2.77 -12.74
C ALA A 47 5.29 3.67 -11.77
N GLN A 48 5.89 3.08 -10.73
CA GLN A 48 6.76 3.82 -9.82
C GLN A 48 7.96 4.45 -10.55
N GLY A 49 8.59 3.73 -11.46
CA GLY A 49 9.67 4.25 -12.30
C GLY A 49 9.23 5.44 -13.17
N ILE A 50 8.04 5.36 -13.76
CA ILE A 50 7.43 6.46 -14.52
C ILE A 50 7.17 7.67 -13.61
N TYR A 51 6.63 7.48 -12.41
CA TYR A 51 6.41 8.58 -11.47
C TYR A 51 7.72 9.27 -11.04
N VAL A 52 8.79 8.49 -10.82
CA VAL A 52 10.12 9.05 -10.53
C VAL A 52 10.64 9.87 -11.72
N TRP A 53 10.41 9.40 -12.94
CA TRP A 53 10.77 10.14 -14.15
C TRP A 53 9.99 11.46 -14.27
N VAL A 54 8.67 11.41 -14.08
CA VAL A 54 7.80 12.60 -14.08
C VAL A 54 8.23 13.60 -13.00
N PHE A 55 8.55 13.12 -11.79
CA PHE A 55 9.06 13.95 -10.71
C PHE A 55 10.34 14.69 -11.12
N TRP A 56 11.29 14.01 -11.77
CA TRP A 56 12.51 14.64 -12.28
C TRP A 56 12.23 15.71 -13.33
N GLN A 57 11.26 15.49 -14.23
CA GLN A 57 10.88 16.48 -15.23
C GLN A 57 10.21 17.71 -14.59
N GLU A 58 9.25 17.51 -13.70
CA GLU A 58 8.59 18.57 -12.92
C GLU A 58 9.61 19.40 -12.13
N LEU A 59 10.57 18.74 -11.48
CA LEU A 59 11.64 19.40 -10.74
C LEU A 59 12.54 20.23 -11.67
N PHE A 60 12.94 19.70 -12.83
CA PHE A 60 13.75 20.43 -13.79
C PHE A 60 13.01 21.67 -14.33
N HIS A 61 11.72 21.55 -14.65
CA HIS A 61 10.90 22.68 -15.08
C HIS A 61 10.78 23.75 -14.00
N LEU A 62 10.56 23.35 -12.74
CA LEU A 62 10.49 24.27 -11.59
C LEU A 62 11.80 25.05 -11.42
N VAL A 63 12.93 24.35 -11.51
CA VAL A 63 14.26 24.95 -11.43
C VAL A 63 14.48 25.96 -12.57
N MET A 64 14.23 25.55 -13.82
CA MET A 64 14.38 26.43 -14.99
C MET A 64 13.43 27.64 -14.98
N ALA A 65 12.20 27.48 -14.48
CA ALA A 65 11.25 28.56 -14.28
C ALA A 65 11.76 29.59 -13.26
N THR A 66 12.37 29.12 -12.17
CA THR A 66 12.97 29.98 -11.14
C THR A 66 14.20 30.74 -11.66
N PHE A 67 14.96 30.14 -12.57
CA PHE A 67 16.13 30.76 -13.22
C PHE A 67 15.78 31.66 -14.43
N GLY A 68 14.51 31.94 -14.69
CA GLY A 68 14.09 33.05 -15.56
C GLY A 68 13.81 32.70 -17.03
N ASN A 69 13.61 31.42 -17.38
CA ASN A 69 13.16 31.07 -18.72
C ASN A 69 11.64 31.30 -18.86
N ALA A 70 11.24 32.46 -19.38
CA ALA A 70 9.84 32.90 -19.44
C ALA A 70 8.91 31.96 -20.27
N ASP A 71 9.49 31.17 -21.17
CA ASP A 71 8.75 30.25 -22.04
C ASP A 71 8.25 28.97 -21.33
N SER A 72 8.77 28.63 -20.14
CA SER A 72 8.25 27.49 -19.36
C SER A 72 7.02 27.85 -18.51
N LEU A 73 6.84 29.14 -18.21
CA LEU A 73 5.71 29.63 -17.42
C LEU A 73 4.39 29.54 -18.18
N THR A 74 4.42 29.78 -19.49
CA THR A 74 3.23 29.77 -20.35
C THR A 74 2.55 28.40 -20.39
N HIS A 75 3.32 27.31 -20.45
CA HIS A 75 2.78 25.95 -20.44
C HIS A 75 2.22 25.51 -19.08
N VAL A 76 2.80 25.98 -17.98
CA VAL A 76 2.30 25.71 -16.61
C VAL A 76 1.03 26.52 -16.32
N LEU A 77 0.96 27.77 -16.79
CA LEU A 77 -0.28 28.54 -16.71
C LEU A 77 -1.38 27.87 -17.53
N ASP A 78 -1.12 27.43 -18.76
CA ASP A 78 -2.15 26.81 -19.62
C ASP A 78 -2.73 25.51 -19.03
N ALA A 79 -1.89 24.70 -18.37
CA ALA A 79 -2.32 23.46 -17.73
C ALA A 79 -3.11 23.66 -16.42
N VAL A 80 -3.02 24.84 -15.80
CA VAL A 80 -3.58 25.14 -14.46
C VAL A 80 -4.65 26.24 -14.51
N THR A 81 -4.73 27.04 -15.57
CA THR A 81 -5.81 28.01 -15.77
C THR A 81 -7.05 27.34 -16.34
N VAL A 82 -8.19 27.57 -15.69
CA VAL A 82 -9.51 27.18 -16.20
C VAL A 82 -9.80 27.95 -17.50
N GLU A 83 -10.44 27.30 -18.49
CA GLU A 83 -10.90 27.96 -19.74
C GLU A 83 -11.63 29.28 -19.41
N GLY A 84 -10.98 30.42 -19.69
CA GLY A 84 -11.54 31.76 -19.48
C GLY A 84 -11.02 32.56 -18.27
N GLY A 85 -10.03 32.05 -17.51
CA GLY A 85 -9.42 32.80 -16.39
C GLY A 85 -8.47 33.93 -16.84
N GLN A 86 -8.51 35.10 -16.16
CA GLN A 86 -7.61 36.22 -16.45
C GLN A 86 -6.14 35.86 -16.20
N ARG A 87 -5.28 36.08 -17.19
CA ARG A 87 -3.82 35.86 -17.10
C ARG A 87 -3.17 36.89 -16.17
N ALA A 88 -2.51 36.43 -15.12
CA ALA A 88 -1.67 37.28 -14.28
C ALA A 88 -0.38 37.67 -15.03
N ALA A 89 -0.07 38.97 -15.12
CA ALA A 89 1.02 39.54 -15.91
C ALA A 89 2.43 39.43 -15.27
N LYS A 90 2.58 38.70 -14.15
CA LYS A 90 3.87 38.47 -13.47
C LYS A 90 3.97 37.00 -13.03
N PRO A 91 5.17 36.41 -12.96
CA PRO A 91 5.39 35.16 -12.24
C PRO A 91 4.99 35.39 -10.80
N ASN A 92 3.78 34.96 -10.46
CA ASN A 92 3.17 35.24 -9.18
C ASN A 92 3.66 34.18 -8.18
N GLU A 93 3.89 34.55 -6.93
CA GLU A 93 4.24 33.63 -5.84
C GLU A 93 3.24 32.46 -5.75
N THR A 94 1.98 32.71 -6.12
CA THR A 94 0.91 31.71 -6.27
C THR A 94 1.24 30.62 -7.30
N VAL A 95 1.85 30.95 -8.44
CA VAL A 95 2.22 29.96 -9.47
C VAL A 95 3.32 29.06 -8.96
N LEU A 96 4.35 29.65 -8.33
CA LEU A 96 5.43 28.89 -7.71
C LEU A 96 4.89 27.93 -6.63
N MET A 97 4.02 28.43 -5.75
CA MET A 97 3.35 27.63 -4.73
C MET A 97 2.51 26.49 -5.33
N LEU A 98 1.74 26.74 -6.40
CA LEU A 98 0.93 25.71 -7.05
C LEU A 98 1.78 24.61 -7.71
N VAL A 99 2.93 24.96 -8.30
CA VAL A 99 3.87 23.97 -8.85
C VAL A 99 4.51 23.15 -7.73
N VAL A 100 4.96 23.79 -6.66
CA VAL A 100 5.51 23.09 -5.48
C VAL A 100 4.47 22.13 -4.88
N LEU A 101 3.20 22.56 -4.75
CA LEU A 101 2.13 21.67 -4.28
C LEU A 101 1.89 20.49 -5.24
N GLY A 102 2.06 20.68 -6.54
CA GLY A 102 2.04 19.59 -7.53
C GLY A 102 3.18 18.59 -7.35
N LEU A 103 4.41 19.07 -7.12
CA LEU A 103 5.54 18.18 -6.81
C LEU A 103 5.32 17.37 -5.53
N ILE A 104 4.76 17.99 -4.49
CA ILE A 104 4.43 17.30 -3.23
C ILE A 104 3.40 16.19 -3.49
N ASP A 105 2.41 16.43 -4.34
CA ASP A 105 1.37 15.45 -4.66
C ASP A 105 1.94 14.19 -5.34
N VAL A 106 2.82 14.36 -6.34
CA VAL A 106 3.51 13.23 -7.00
C VAL A 106 4.30 12.38 -6.00
N VAL A 107 4.97 13.01 -5.03
CA VAL A 107 5.70 12.31 -3.96
C VAL A 107 4.74 11.55 -3.04
N MET A 108 3.59 12.13 -2.70
CA MET A 108 2.61 11.50 -1.83
C MET A 108 1.97 10.27 -2.46
N ILE A 109 1.62 10.32 -3.74
CA ILE A 109 1.13 9.17 -4.50
C ILE A 109 2.20 8.08 -4.57
N SER A 110 3.46 8.45 -4.83
CA SER A 110 4.60 7.52 -4.88
C SER A 110 4.82 6.78 -3.55
N ASN A 111 4.64 7.46 -2.41
CA ASN A 111 4.78 6.87 -1.08
C ASN A 111 3.63 5.89 -0.77
N LEU A 112 2.40 6.24 -1.16
CA LEU A 112 1.26 5.32 -1.09
C LEU A 112 1.48 4.09 -1.97
N LEU A 113 2.00 4.28 -3.19
CA LEU A 113 2.21 3.19 -4.13
C LEU A 113 3.24 2.18 -3.62
N ILE A 114 4.36 2.63 -3.05
CA ILE A 114 5.33 1.76 -2.38
C ILE A 114 4.66 1.00 -1.23
N MET A 115 3.84 1.68 -0.44
CA MET A 115 3.13 1.04 0.66
C MET A 115 2.16 -0.06 0.19
N VAL A 116 1.46 0.16 -0.92
CA VAL A 116 0.56 -0.84 -1.54
C VAL A 116 1.34 -2.02 -2.11
N ILE A 117 2.48 -1.77 -2.77
CA ILE A 117 3.37 -2.84 -3.27
C ILE A 117 3.82 -3.73 -2.11
N VAL A 118 4.37 -3.15 -1.04
CA VAL A 118 4.90 -3.90 0.09
C VAL A 118 3.80 -4.62 0.85
N GLY A 119 2.69 -3.94 1.15
CA GLY A 119 1.54 -4.53 1.85
C GLY A 119 0.87 -5.66 1.07
N GLY A 120 0.75 -5.51 -0.26
CA GLY A 120 0.27 -6.57 -1.14
C GLY A 120 1.22 -7.77 -1.13
N TYR A 121 2.52 -7.53 -1.27
CA TYR A 121 3.53 -8.59 -1.31
C TYR A 121 3.54 -9.39 -0.01
N GLU A 122 3.47 -8.70 1.14
CA GLU A 122 3.37 -9.32 2.45
C GLU A 122 2.11 -10.19 2.57
N THR A 123 0.95 -9.63 2.18
CA THR A 123 -0.36 -10.29 2.35
C THR A 123 -0.51 -11.52 1.45
N PHE A 124 -0.07 -11.43 0.20
CA PHE A 124 -0.40 -12.43 -0.82
C PHE A 124 0.77 -13.30 -1.29
N VAL A 125 2.00 -12.82 -1.25
CA VAL A 125 3.16 -13.60 -1.72
C VAL A 125 3.90 -14.23 -0.55
N SER A 126 4.17 -13.45 0.50
CA SER A 126 4.97 -13.86 1.67
C SER A 126 4.24 -14.84 2.60
N ARG A 127 3.00 -14.55 3.02
CA ARG A 127 2.28 -15.37 4.02
C ARG A 127 1.89 -16.77 3.56
N MET A 128 1.80 -17.03 2.26
CA MET A 128 1.38 -18.34 1.75
C MET A 128 2.57 -19.32 1.52
N GLY A 129 3.82 -18.92 1.79
CA GLY A 129 5.04 -19.69 1.46
C GLY A 129 5.64 -20.54 2.59
N LEU A 130 5.09 -20.54 3.81
CA LEU A 130 5.68 -21.21 4.97
C LEU A 130 4.66 -22.08 5.70
N GLN A 131 4.25 -23.19 5.10
CA GLN A 131 3.44 -24.21 5.80
C GLN A 131 4.18 -25.52 6.09
N ASN A 132 5.49 -25.64 5.81
CA ASN A 132 6.24 -26.87 6.10
C ASN A 132 7.75 -26.64 6.32
N HIS A 133 8.14 -25.81 7.29
CA HIS A 133 9.50 -25.88 7.85
C HIS A 133 9.47 -25.67 9.37
N PRO A 134 10.12 -26.53 10.18
CA PRO A 134 10.17 -26.44 11.65
C PRO A 134 10.76 -25.13 12.20
N ASP A 135 11.45 -24.35 11.35
CA ASP A 135 12.12 -23.10 11.72
C ASP A 135 11.46 -21.90 11.02
N GLN A 136 10.22 -21.56 11.40
CA GLN A 136 9.62 -20.27 11.06
C GLN A 136 10.07 -19.22 12.08
N PRO A 137 10.85 -18.20 11.70
CA PRO A 137 11.33 -17.20 12.65
C PRO A 137 10.24 -16.16 12.99
N GLU A 138 10.14 -15.74 14.26
CA GLU A 138 9.08 -14.89 14.86
C GLU A 138 8.87 -13.49 14.22
N TRP A 139 9.69 -13.10 13.25
CA TRP A 139 9.60 -11.79 12.59
C TRP A 139 8.59 -11.73 11.43
N LEU A 140 8.07 -12.86 10.94
CA LEU A 140 7.09 -12.90 9.84
C LEU A 140 5.62 -12.87 10.32
N SER A 141 5.36 -13.22 11.58
CA SER A 141 4.05 -13.13 12.22
C SER A 141 3.78 -11.75 12.84
N SER A 142 4.83 -10.95 13.04
CA SER A 142 4.82 -9.68 13.76
C SER A 142 4.87 -8.43 12.85
N VAL A 143 4.76 -8.60 11.53
CA VAL A 143 4.39 -7.46 10.67
C VAL A 143 2.94 -7.11 11.00
N ASN A 144 2.82 -6.19 11.95
CA ASN A 144 1.62 -5.83 12.67
C ASN A 144 0.58 -5.28 11.68
N ALA A 145 -0.46 -6.06 11.40
CA ALA A 145 -1.53 -5.66 10.48
C ALA A 145 -2.16 -4.30 10.87
N SER A 146 -2.13 -3.93 12.16
CA SER A 146 -2.55 -2.61 12.62
C SER A 146 -1.58 -1.50 12.18
N VAL A 147 -0.27 -1.73 12.17
CA VAL A 147 0.72 -0.76 11.65
C VAL A 147 0.54 -0.54 10.15
N LEU A 148 0.25 -1.61 9.38
CA LEU A 148 -0.01 -1.50 7.94
C LEU A 148 -1.34 -0.76 7.66
N LYS A 149 -2.39 -0.99 8.44
CA LYS A 149 -3.66 -0.26 8.29
C LYS A 149 -3.52 1.22 8.63
N VAL A 150 -2.86 1.54 9.74
CA VAL A 150 -2.65 2.92 10.20
C VAL A 150 -1.81 3.71 9.18
N LYS A 151 -0.72 3.12 8.66
CA LYS A 151 0.11 3.79 7.67
C LYS A 151 -0.66 4.08 6.36
N LEU A 152 -1.57 3.20 5.93
CA LEU A 152 -2.39 3.42 4.73
C LEU A 152 -3.40 4.54 4.97
N ALA A 153 -4.09 4.50 6.11
CA ALA A 153 -5.06 5.53 6.49
C ALA A 153 -4.40 6.91 6.54
N THR A 154 -3.24 7.02 7.19
CA THR A 154 -2.48 8.28 7.25
C THR A 154 -2.03 8.77 5.87
N ALA A 155 -1.58 7.87 4.99
CA ALA A 155 -1.20 8.24 3.63
C ALA A 155 -2.39 8.78 2.81
N ILE A 156 -3.55 8.13 2.89
CA ILE A 156 -4.77 8.57 2.18
C ILE A 156 -5.26 9.92 2.72
N ILE A 157 -5.27 10.11 4.04
CA ILE A 157 -5.59 11.41 4.65
C ILE A 157 -4.62 12.48 4.16
N GLY A 158 -3.31 12.21 4.17
CA GLY A 158 -2.28 13.16 3.73
C GLY A 158 -2.45 13.61 2.27
N ILE A 159 -2.70 12.67 1.35
CA ILE A 159 -2.97 12.97 -0.06
C ILE A 159 -4.22 13.86 -0.20
N SER A 160 -5.29 13.51 0.51
CA SER A 160 -6.54 14.28 0.51
C SER A 160 -6.35 15.69 1.08
N SER A 161 -5.55 15.85 2.14
CA SER A 161 -5.24 17.16 2.74
C SER A 161 -4.51 18.07 1.75
N ILE A 162 -3.54 17.55 1.00
CA ILE A 162 -2.76 18.35 0.04
C ILE A 162 -3.63 18.82 -1.13
N HIS A 163 -4.51 17.96 -1.61
CA HIS A 163 -5.49 18.32 -2.65
C HIS A 163 -6.44 19.43 -2.17
N LEU A 164 -6.91 19.36 -0.92
CA LEU A 164 -7.73 20.41 -0.33
C LEU A 164 -6.94 21.72 -0.18
N LEU A 165 -5.68 21.65 0.27
CA LEU A 165 -4.80 22.81 0.41
C LEU A 165 -4.52 23.48 -0.94
N LYS A 166 -4.27 22.69 -2.00
CA LYS A 166 -4.10 23.20 -3.38
C LYS A 166 -5.33 23.95 -3.85
N THR A 167 -6.51 23.39 -3.60
CA THR A 167 -7.80 24.00 -3.97
C THR A 167 -8.07 25.25 -3.15
N PHE A 168 -7.74 25.24 -1.85
CA PHE A 168 -7.87 26.39 -0.96
C PHE A 168 -6.99 27.57 -1.38
N ILE A 169 -5.72 27.31 -1.71
CA ILE A 169 -4.76 28.32 -2.19
C ILE A 169 -5.26 29.03 -3.45
N ASN A 170 -6.00 28.32 -4.30
CA ASN A 170 -6.53 28.85 -5.56
C ASN A 170 -8.07 28.90 -5.58
N ALA A 171 -8.70 29.12 -4.41
CA ALA A 171 -10.14 28.98 -4.23
C ALA A 171 -10.98 29.86 -5.17
N ALA A 172 -10.47 31.04 -5.54
CA ALA A 172 -11.14 31.95 -6.47
C ALA A 172 -11.43 31.35 -7.86
N HIS A 173 -10.70 30.29 -8.26
CA HIS A 173 -10.86 29.62 -9.54
C HIS A 173 -11.66 28.31 -9.46
N TYR A 174 -12.10 27.91 -8.27
CA TYR A 174 -12.89 26.70 -8.08
C TYR A 174 -14.31 27.07 -7.66
N PRO A 175 -15.33 26.41 -8.22
CA PRO A 175 -16.70 26.64 -7.79
C PRO A 175 -16.90 26.10 -6.36
N ASP A 176 -17.64 26.84 -5.53
CA ASP A 176 -17.87 26.52 -4.11
C ASP A 176 -18.31 25.06 -3.88
N ARG A 177 -19.15 24.51 -4.78
CA ARG A 177 -19.61 23.12 -4.71
C ARG A 177 -18.45 22.10 -4.70
N VAL A 178 -17.37 22.37 -5.42
CA VAL A 178 -16.20 21.48 -5.49
C VAL A 178 -15.40 21.57 -4.20
N ILE A 179 -15.20 22.79 -3.67
CA ILE A 179 -14.50 23.02 -2.40
C ILE A 179 -15.26 22.33 -1.26
N ILE A 180 -16.58 22.53 -1.17
CA ILE A 180 -17.43 21.92 -0.14
C ILE A 180 -17.42 20.39 -0.26
N ALA A 181 -17.50 19.85 -1.49
CA ALA A 181 -17.43 18.41 -1.72
C ALA A 181 -16.07 17.82 -1.29
N GLN A 182 -14.96 18.49 -1.61
CA GLN A 182 -13.63 18.06 -1.17
C GLN A 182 -13.49 18.08 0.36
N VAL A 183 -13.98 19.12 1.03
CA VAL A 183 -14.02 19.16 2.51
C VAL A 183 -14.83 17.99 3.04
N GLY A 184 -16.00 17.71 2.45
CA GLY A 184 -16.85 16.57 2.83
C GLY A 184 -16.13 15.22 2.69
N ILE A 185 -15.47 14.97 1.55
CA ILE A 185 -14.68 13.75 1.31
C ILE A 185 -13.53 13.64 2.32
N HIS A 186 -12.84 14.73 2.60
CA HIS A 186 -11.74 14.75 3.56
C HIS A 186 -12.20 14.40 4.97
N LEU A 187 -13.35 14.95 5.40
CA LEU A 187 -13.96 14.59 6.69
C LEU A 187 -14.30 13.10 6.75
N VAL A 188 -14.85 12.51 5.68
CA VAL A 188 -15.11 11.06 5.61
C VAL A 188 -13.83 10.25 5.80
N PHE A 189 -12.71 10.65 5.20
CA PHE A 189 -11.43 9.98 5.41
C PHE A 189 -10.90 10.12 6.84
N LEU A 190 -11.01 11.31 7.44
CA LEU A 190 -10.64 11.52 8.85
C LEU A 190 -11.47 10.64 9.79
N PHE A 191 -12.80 10.62 9.62
CA PHE A 191 -13.68 9.76 10.40
C PHE A 191 -13.38 8.26 10.20
N SER A 192 -13.09 7.85 8.96
CA SER A 192 -12.70 6.46 8.67
C SER A 192 -11.41 6.06 9.38
N ALA A 193 -10.40 6.93 9.40
CA ALA A 193 -9.15 6.67 10.10
C ALA A 193 -9.31 6.64 11.63
N LEU A 194 -10.15 7.53 12.18
CA LEU A 194 -10.54 7.52 13.59
C LEU A 194 -11.22 6.20 13.96
N ALA A 195 -12.12 5.69 13.13
CA ALA A 195 -12.77 4.40 13.35
C ALA A 195 -11.78 3.22 13.33
N ILE A 196 -10.80 3.24 12.42
CA ILE A 196 -9.72 2.24 12.36
C ILE A 196 -8.86 2.29 13.63
N ALA A 197 -8.42 3.49 14.04
CA ALA A 197 -7.59 3.67 15.23
C ALA A 197 -8.34 3.28 16.53
N ALA A 198 -9.63 3.60 16.61
CA ALA A 198 -10.48 3.18 17.74
C ALA A 198 -10.63 1.65 17.79
N SER A 199 -10.78 1.00 16.62
CA SER A 199 -10.86 -0.47 16.53
C SER A 199 -9.57 -1.16 16.98
N ASP A 200 -8.41 -0.62 16.59
CA ASP A 200 -7.11 -1.17 17.02
C ASP A 200 -6.88 -1.03 18.53
N ARG A 201 -7.40 0.03 19.17
CA ARG A 201 -7.28 0.24 20.62
C ARG A 201 -8.15 -0.73 21.45
N LEU A 202 -9.19 -1.31 20.87
CA LEU A 202 -10.11 -2.22 21.55
C LEU A 202 -9.60 -3.67 21.64
N MET A 203 -8.44 -4.01 21.05
CA MET A 203 -7.81 -5.31 21.24
C MET A 203 -7.07 -5.34 22.59
N PRO A 204 -7.55 -6.10 23.60
CA PRO A 204 -6.87 -6.22 24.88
C PRO A 204 -5.56 -6.98 24.67
N HIS A 205 -4.44 -6.41 25.13
CA HIS A 205 -3.20 -7.18 25.24
C HIS A 205 -3.45 -8.29 26.27
N GLY A 206 -3.43 -9.55 25.82
CA GLY A 206 -3.67 -10.71 26.68
C GLY A 206 -2.68 -10.76 27.87
N PRO A 207 -3.04 -11.42 28.98
CA PRO A 207 -2.22 -11.43 30.19
C PRO A 207 -0.83 -12.00 29.89
N SER A 208 0.21 -11.29 30.34
CA SER A 208 1.59 -11.77 30.29
C SER A 208 1.71 -13.12 31.01
N PRO A 209 2.42 -14.13 30.45
CA PRO A 209 2.62 -15.39 31.14
C PRO A 209 3.37 -15.15 32.45
N ASP A 210 2.78 -15.62 33.54
CA ASP A 210 3.31 -15.50 34.89
C ASP A 210 4.70 -16.15 34.95
N LYS A 211 5.69 -15.45 35.48
CA LYS A 211 7.04 -16.02 35.65
C LYS A 211 6.94 -17.11 36.72
N PRO A 212 7.43 -18.34 36.47
CA PRO A 212 7.39 -19.38 37.49
C PRO A 212 8.22 -18.96 38.69
N ALA A 213 7.61 -19.01 39.87
CA ALA A 213 8.26 -18.79 41.15
C ALA A 213 9.45 -19.74 41.29
N LYS A 214 10.64 -19.19 41.50
CA LYS A 214 11.82 -19.96 41.85
C LYS A 214 11.65 -20.44 43.30
N HIS A 215 11.53 -21.75 43.47
CA HIS A 215 11.78 -22.44 44.74
C HIS A 215 13.20 -22.97 44.76
#